data_AF-A0A7C1TEB5-F1
#
_entry.id   AF-A0A7C1TEB5-F1
#
_cell.length_a   1.000
_cell.length_b   1.000
_cell.length_c   1.000
_cell.angle_alpha   90.00
_cell.angle_beta   90.00
_cell.angle_gamma   90.00
#
_symmetry.space_group_name_H-M   'P 1'
#
loop_
_entity.id
_entity.type
_entity.pdbx_description
1 polymer ?
#
loop_
_entity_poly.entity_id
_entity_poly.type
_entity_poly.pdbx_seq_one_letter_code
_entity_poly.pdbx_strand_id
1 'polypeptide(L)'
;MSNQNMLLFNFRKQKADLKDKHIIFDGHCAVKSGDSITVIPVDVIQGLETDIIIFLDEPSDVIIDRRNRDKSRPNREVESASDIDKNRELQIKICRDYSNTLNIPLEILTSPTLGDIEQLLSSLVDDSSRL
;
A
#
# COMPACT_ATOMS: atom_id res chain seq x y z
N MET A 1 -12.54 8.55 19.20
CA MET A 1 -12.69 8.01 17.82
C MET A 1 -11.29 7.74 17.30
N SER A 2 -10.99 6.55 16.76
CA SER A 2 -9.64 6.24 16.26
C SER A 2 -9.36 6.99 14.94
N ASN A 3 -8.08 7.16 14.59
CA ASN A 3 -7.68 7.75 13.30
C ASN A 3 -8.25 6.96 12.11
N GLN A 4 -8.31 5.63 12.24
CA GLN A 4 -8.87 4.74 11.23
C GLN A 4 -10.38 4.95 11.06
N ASN A 5 -11.12 5.14 12.16
CA ASN A 5 -12.56 5.43 12.08
C ASN A 5 -12.83 6.80 11.40
N MET A 6 -11.95 7.78 11.63
CA MET A 6 -12.04 9.08 10.98
C MET A 6 -11.72 9.01 9.48
N LEU A 7 -10.74 8.19 9.08
CA LEU A 7 -10.46 7.89 7.67
C LEU A 7 -11.69 7.31 6.97
N LEU A 8 -12.28 6.25 7.53
CA LEU A 8 -13.45 5.59 6.97
C LEU A 8 -14.65 6.54 6.88
N PHE A 9 -14.87 7.35 7.92
CA PHE A 9 -15.94 8.36 7.93
C PHE A 9 -15.76 9.38 6.79
N ASN A 10 -14.56 9.93 6.64
CA ASN A 10 -14.26 10.92 5.61
C ASN A 10 -14.32 10.32 4.20
N PHE A 11 -13.81 9.11 4.03
CA PHE A 11 -13.90 8.38 2.76
C PHE A 11 -15.35 8.21 2.33
N ARG A 12 -16.20 7.65 3.20
CA ARG A 12 -17.62 7.44 2.90
C ARG A 12 -18.35 8.74 2.56
N LYS A 13 -18.00 9.84 3.24
CA LYS A 13 -18.57 11.16 2.96
C LYS A 13 -18.20 11.68 1.57
N GLN A 14 -16.97 11.46 1.13
CA GLN A 14 -16.47 11.95 -0.16
C GLN A 14 -16.74 10.99 -1.32
N LYS A 15 -16.97 9.70 -1.05
CA LYS A 15 -17.18 8.67 -2.08
C LYS A 15 -18.29 9.04 -3.06
N ALA A 16 -19.37 9.67 -2.59
CA ALA A 16 -20.47 10.12 -3.43
C ALA A 16 -20.03 11.14 -4.50
N ASP A 17 -19.09 12.04 -4.16
CA ASP A 17 -18.56 13.06 -5.06
C ASP A 17 -17.48 12.49 -6.01
N LEU A 18 -16.98 11.29 -5.71
CA LEU A 18 -15.97 10.57 -6.48
C LEU A 18 -16.57 9.45 -7.34
N LYS A 19 -17.90 9.48 -7.54
CA LYS A 19 -18.59 8.50 -8.36
C LYS A 19 -17.95 8.42 -9.76
N ASP A 20 -17.76 7.19 -10.25
CA ASP A 20 -17.18 6.86 -11.55
C ASP A 20 -15.70 7.27 -11.71
N LYS A 21 -14.98 7.52 -10.60
CA LYS A 21 -13.53 7.75 -10.59
C LYS A 21 -12.79 6.62 -9.91
N HIS A 22 -11.61 6.30 -10.41
CA HIS A 22 -10.66 5.48 -9.69
C HIS A 22 -10.09 6.26 -8.50
N ILE A 23 -10.04 5.62 -7.33
CA ILE A 23 -9.53 6.19 -6.10
C ILE A 23 -8.26 5.44 -5.73
N ILE A 24 -7.13 6.16 -5.67
CA ILE A 24 -5.86 5.60 -5.23
C ILE A 24 -5.64 5.97 -3.78
N PHE A 25 -5.50 4.95 -2.93
CA PHE A 25 -5.06 5.12 -1.55
C PHE A 25 -3.57 4.80 -1.46
N ASP A 26 -2.74 5.85 -1.33
CA ASP A 26 -1.33 5.71 -0.99
C ASP A 26 -1.19 5.58 0.54
N GLY A 27 -0.60 4.48 0.98
CA GLY A 27 -0.45 4.20 2.40
C GLY A 27 0.40 2.96 2.67
N HIS A 28 0.63 2.72 3.96
CA HIS A 28 1.35 1.54 4.43
C HIS A 28 0.38 0.52 5.03
N CYS A 29 0.58 -0.77 4.77
CA CYS A 29 -0.18 -1.85 5.41
C CYS A 29 0.23 -2.08 6.87
N ALA A 30 1.42 -1.62 7.26
CA ALA A 30 1.90 -1.58 8.63
C ALA A 30 2.81 -0.37 8.84
N VAL A 31 2.79 0.19 10.05
CA VAL A 31 3.67 1.30 10.45
C VAL A 31 4.67 0.78 11.48
N LYS A 32 5.96 0.93 11.17
CA LYS A 32 7.05 0.69 12.12
C LYS A 32 7.34 1.97 12.90
N SER A 33 7.48 1.85 14.22
CA SER A 33 7.93 2.93 15.11
C SER A 33 8.87 2.33 16.15
N GLY A 34 10.18 2.55 15.99
CA GLY A 34 11.21 1.81 16.71
C GLY A 34 11.03 0.29 16.53
N ASP A 35 10.98 -0.44 17.63
CA ASP A 35 10.81 -1.91 17.63
C ASP A 35 9.35 -2.36 17.50
N SER A 36 8.40 -1.41 17.49
CA SER A 36 6.97 -1.72 17.39
C SER A 36 6.50 -1.69 15.94
N ILE A 37 5.66 -2.66 15.57
CA ILE A 37 4.98 -2.70 14.27
C ILE A 37 3.48 -2.71 14.54
N THR A 38 2.80 -1.68 14.03
CA THR A 38 1.34 -1.59 14.09
C THR A 38 0.78 -1.92 12.71
N VAL A 39 0.12 -3.06 12.60
CA VAL A 39 -0.56 -3.49 11.37
C VAL A 39 -1.89 -2.74 11.24
N ILE A 40 -2.23 -2.32 10.02
CA ILE A 40 -3.55 -1.76 9.74
C ILE A 40 -4.58 -2.90 9.78
N PRO A 41 -5.64 -2.81 10.60
CA PRO A 41 -6.62 -3.88 10.66
C PRO A 41 -7.34 -4.12 9.30
N VAL A 42 -7.63 -5.38 8.98
CA VAL A 42 -8.26 -5.75 7.70
C VAL A 42 -9.66 -5.14 7.51
N ASP A 43 -10.38 -4.87 8.60
CA ASP A 43 -11.66 -4.16 8.59
C ASP A 43 -11.54 -2.71 8.13
N VAL A 44 -10.37 -2.09 8.28
CA VAL A 44 -10.09 -0.78 7.70
C VAL A 44 -9.98 -0.90 6.18
N ILE A 45 -9.24 -1.90 5.68
CA ILE A 45 -9.09 -2.15 4.25
C ILE A 45 -10.45 -2.51 3.63
N GLN A 46 -11.24 -3.35 4.31
CA GLN A 46 -12.61 -3.66 3.92
C GLN A 46 -13.49 -2.40 3.91
N GLY A 47 -13.36 -1.54 4.93
CA GLY A 47 -14.14 -0.32 5.04
C GLY A 47 -13.81 0.74 3.99
N LEU A 48 -12.63 0.66 3.38
CA LEU A 48 -12.24 1.44 2.20
C LEU A 48 -12.84 0.88 0.90
N GLU A 49 -13.51 -0.28 0.97
CA GLU A 49 -14.11 -0.95 -0.19
C GLU A 49 -13.08 -1.13 -1.31
N THR A 50 -11.89 -1.60 -0.94
CA THR A 50 -10.75 -1.78 -1.83
C THR A 50 -11.01 -2.90 -2.85
N ASP A 51 -10.86 -2.58 -4.14
CA ASP A 51 -11.02 -3.56 -5.23
C ASP A 51 -9.73 -4.35 -5.52
N ILE A 52 -8.56 -3.73 -5.30
CA ILE A 52 -7.24 -4.32 -5.56
C ILE A 52 -6.18 -3.76 -4.62
N ILE A 53 -5.22 -4.60 -4.24
CA ILE A 53 -4.01 -4.18 -3.52
C ILE A 53 -2.82 -4.22 -4.49
N ILE A 54 -2.05 -3.13 -4.53
CA ILE A 54 -0.79 -3.05 -5.27
C ILE A 54 0.32 -2.84 -4.25
N PHE A 55 1.27 -3.76 -4.18
CA PHE A 55 2.45 -3.66 -3.34
C PHE A 55 3.68 -3.33 -4.19
N LEU A 56 4.28 -2.16 -3.93
CA LEU A 56 5.51 -1.74 -4.59
C LEU A 56 6.70 -2.23 -3.76
N ASP A 57 7.49 -3.13 -4.35
CA ASP A 57 8.64 -3.74 -3.71
C ASP A 57 9.95 -3.32 -4.39
N GLU A 58 11.03 -3.30 -3.61
CA GLU A 58 12.37 -2.95 -4.06
C GLU A 58 13.41 -3.72 -3.23
N PRO A 59 14.50 -4.21 -3.85
CA PRO A 59 15.63 -4.76 -3.11
C PRO A 59 16.16 -3.82 -2.00
N SER A 60 16.61 -4.39 -0.88
CA SER A 60 17.02 -3.60 0.30
C SER A 60 18.16 -2.61 0.00
N ASP A 61 19.09 -2.99 -0.87
CA ASP A 61 20.21 -2.16 -1.31
C ASP A 61 19.71 -0.93 -2.08
N VAL A 62 18.76 -1.13 -3.00
CA VAL A 62 18.10 -0.03 -3.73
C VAL A 62 17.35 0.90 -2.78
N ILE A 63 16.64 0.35 -1.79
CA ILE A 63 15.94 1.14 -0.77
C ILE A 63 16.93 1.98 0.05
N ILE A 64 18.02 1.38 0.52
CA ILE A 64 19.07 2.06 1.30
C ILE A 64 19.66 3.21 0.46
N ASP A 65 20.03 2.93 -0.78
CA ASP A 65 20.63 3.94 -1.68
C ASP A 65 19.68 5.09 -1.97
N ARG A 66 18.38 4.83 -2.13
CA ARG A 66 17.36 5.89 -2.29
C ARG A 66 17.22 6.71 -1.00
N ARG A 67 17.16 6.05 0.16
CA ARG A 67 17.05 6.72 1.47
C ARG A 67 18.27 7.60 1.76
N ASN A 68 19.47 7.16 1.43
CA ASN A 68 20.71 7.94 1.61
C ASN A 68 20.74 9.20 0.73
N ARG A 69 20.08 9.16 -0.44
CA ARG A 69 19.96 10.30 -1.36
C ARG A 69 18.81 11.25 -1.00
N ASP A 70 17.81 10.77 -0.27
CA ASP A 70 16.61 11.51 0.12
C ASP A 70 16.88 12.42 1.33
N LYS A 71 17.04 13.72 1.05
CA LYS A 71 17.25 14.76 2.08
C LYS A 71 15.96 15.29 2.71
N SER A 72 14.79 14.87 2.22
CA SER A 72 13.51 15.42 2.68
C SER A 72 13.07 14.90 4.04
N ARG A 73 13.68 13.79 4.51
CA ARG A 73 13.34 13.12 5.78
C ARG A 73 14.57 12.96 6.67
N PRO A 74 15.05 14.04 7.32
CA PRO A 74 16.29 14.01 8.09
C PRO A 74 16.23 13.11 9.34
N ASN A 75 15.03 12.81 9.83
CA ASN A 75 14.80 12.01 11.04
C ASN A 75 14.43 10.54 10.73
N ARG A 76 14.69 10.06 9.50
CA ARG A 76 14.40 8.66 9.14
C ARG A 76 15.38 7.73 9.89
N GLU A 77 14.86 6.68 10.50
CA GLU A 77 15.66 5.65 11.16
C GLU A 77 16.64 4.99 10.17
N VAL A 78 17.87 4.72 10.64
CA VAL A 78 18.86 3.96 9.90
C VAL A 78 18.57 2.48 10.14
N GLU A 79 18.17 1.77 9.09
CA GLU A 79 17.87 0.33 9.13
C GLU A 79 18.95 -0.44 8.38
N SER A 80 19.30 -1.64 8.85
CA SER A 80 20.18 -2.54 8.09
C SER A 80 19.44 -3.15 6.91
N ALA A 81 20.18 -3.68 5.93
CA ALA A 81 19.58 -4.43 4.81
C ALA A 81 18.70 -5.58 5.31
N SER A 82 19.16 -6.32 6.33
CA SER A 82 18.38 -7.40 6.94
C SER A 82 17.09 -6.92 7.60
N ASP A 83 17.07 -5.73 8.20
CA ASP A 83 15.86 -5.19 8.83
C ASP A 83 14.85 -4.76 7.78
N ILE A 84 15.33 -4.16 6.69
CA ILE A 84 14.51 -3.79 5.53
C ILE A 84 13.90 -5.05 4.91
N ASP A 85 14.68 -6.10 4.69
CA ASP A 85 14.16 -7.35 4.11
C ASP A 85 13.10 -8.00 5.00
N LYS A 86 13.33 -8.08 6.32
CA LYS A 86 12.31 -8.57 7.27
C LYS A 86 11.03 -7.74 7.22
N ASN A 87 11.16 -6.43 7.11
CA ASN A 87 10.01 -5.53 7.03
C ASN A 87 9.25 -5.71 5.69
N ARG A 88 9.96 -5.85 4.58
CA ARG A 88 9.38 -6.14 3.25
C ARG A 88 8.60 -7.46 3.27
N GLU A 89 9.22 -8.53 3.75
CA GLU A 89 8.60 -9.86 3.85
C GLU A 89 7.34 -9.83 4.73
N LEU A 90 7.40 -9.14 5.87
CA LEU A 90 6.26 -8.96 6.75
C LEU A 90 5.11 -8.22 6.04
N GLN A 91 5.40 -7.12 5.35
CA GLN A 91 4.37 -6.33 4.67
C GLN A 91 3.76 -7.09 3.49
N ILE A 92 4.56 -7.84 2.73
CA ILE A 92 4.06 -8.74 1.68
C ILE A 92 3.12 -9.79 2.27
N LYS A 93 3.48 -10.39 3.42
CA LYS A 93 2.61 -11.35 4.11
C LYS A 93 1.28 -10.71 4.50
N ILE A 94 1.32 -9.52 5.09
CA ILE A 94 0.12 -8.77 5.49
C ILE A 94 -0.79 -8.51 4.26
N CYS A 95 -0.22 -8.07 3.14
CA CYS A 95 -0.98 -7.85 1.91
C CYS A 95 -1.62 -9.14 1.37
N ARG A 96 -0.91 -10.27 1.45
CA ARG A 96 -1.46 -11.60 1.09
C ARG A 96 -2.62 -11.98 2.02
N ASP A 97 -2.49 -11.70 3.31
CA ASP A 97 -3.55 -11.97 4.28
C ASP A 97 -4.80 -11.12 3.98
N TYR A 98 -4.65 -9.84 3.61
CA TYR A 98 -5.77 -9.01 3.16
C TYR A 98 -6.43 -9.56 1.89
N SER A 99 -5.62 -9.88 0.87
CA SER A 99 -6.10 -10.42 -0.41
C SER A 99 -6.91 -11.70 -0.20
N ASN A 100 -6.40 -12.64 0.60
CA ASN A 100 -7.10 -13.87 0.94
C ASN A 100 -8.38 -13.63 1.73
N THR A 101 -8.34 -12.72 2.72
CA THR A 101 -9.48 -12.47 3.61
C THR A 101 -10.62 -11.74 2.90
N LEU A 102 -10.29 -10.79 2.03
CA LEU A 102 -11.26 -9.97 1.31
C LEU A 102 -11.61 -10.53 -0.07
N ASN A 103 -10.90 -11.56 -0.52
CA ASN A 103 -11.01 -12.14 -1.85
C ASN A 103 -10.83 -11.09 -2.96
N ILE A 104 -9.79 -10.27 -2.82
CA ILE A 104 -9.41 -9.22 -3.78
C ILE A 104 -8.02 -9.49 -4.36
N PRO A 105 -7.75 -9.10 -5.61
CA PRO A 105 -6.43 -9.30 -6.21
C PRO A 105 -5.31 -8.58 -5.44
N LEU A 106 -4.12 -9.17 -5.49
CA LEU A 106 -2.88 -8.58 -5.00
C LEU A 106 -1.83 -8.64 -6.11
N GLU A 107 -1.36 -7.46 -6.51
CA GLU A 107 -0.25 -7.31 -7.44
C GLU A 107 1.01 -6.89 -6.68
N ILE A 108 2.12 -7.62 -6.88
CA ILE A 108 3.41 -7.31 -6.27
C ILE A 108 4.36 -6.90 -7.39
N LEU A 109 4.68 -5.61 -7.46
CA LEU A 109 5.58 -5.06 -8.47
C LEU A 109 6.96 -4.88 -7.87
N THR A 110 7.95 -5.62 -8.36
CA THR A 110 9.35 -5.50 -7.89
C THR A 110 10.14 -4.60 -8.82
N SER A 111 10.73 -3.54 -8.26
CA SER A 111 11.44 -2.50 -9.01
C SER A 111 10.65 -1.92 -10.19
N PRO A 112 9.37 -1.52 -10.00
CA PRO A 112 8.56 -1.04 -11.10
C PRO A 112 9.07 0.27 -11.68
N THR A 113 8.97 0.38 -12.98
CA THR A 113 9.00 1.64 -13.71
C THR A 113 7.62 2.30 -13.68
N LEU A 114 7.56 3.58 -14.06
CA LEU A 114 6.28 4.25 -14.23
C LEU A 114 5.40 3.54 -15.28
N GLY A 115 6.00 3.03 -16.35
CA GLY A 115 5.28 2.30 -17.40
C GLY A 115 4.63 1.02 -16.90
N ASP A 116 5.27 0.31 -15.96
CA ASP A 116 4.69 -0.90 -15.36
C ASP A 116 3.42 -0.57 -14.54
N ILE A 117 3.46 0.54 -13.80
CA ILE A 117 2.31 1.02 -13.03
C ILE A 117 1.20 1.49 -13.97
N GLU A 118 1.53 2.26 -15.01
CA GLU A 118 0.56 2.72 -16.00
C GLU A 118 -0.13 1.55 -16.72
N GLN A 119 0.64 0.54 -17.14
CA GLN A 119 0.10 -0.64 -17.79
C GLN A 119 -0.85 -1.42 -16.87
N LEU A 120 -0.47 -1.60 -15.60
CA LEU A 120 -1.33 -2.24 -14.62
C LEU A 120 -2.63 -1.46 -14.45
N LEU A 121 -2.56 -0.15 -14.24
CA LEU A 121 -3.73 0.69 -14.05
C LEU A 121 -4.65 0.67 -15.28
N SER A 122 -4.11 0.71 -16.50
CA SER A 122 -4.88 0.59 -17.73
C SER A 122 -5.63 -0.75 -17.81
N SER A 123 -4.98 -1.86 -17.44
CA SER A 123 -5.63 -3.18 -17.46
C SER A 123 -6.84 -3.28 -16.51
N LEU A 124 -6.80 -2.57 -15.38
CA LEU A 124 -7.90 -2.53 -14.41
C LEU A 124 -9.10 -1.71 -14.91
N VAL A 125 -8.83 -0.66 -15.70
CA VAL A 125 -9.89 0.16 -16.31
C VAL A 125 -10.60 -0.63 -17.42
N ASP A 126 -9.84 -1.35 -18.23
CA ASP A 126 -10.38 -2.10 -19.38
C ASP A 126 -11.27 -3.28 -18.95
N ASP A 127 -10.92 -4.00 -17.87
CA ASP A 127 -11.76 -5.10 -17.37
C ASP A 127 -13.09 -4.61 -16.77
N SER A 128 -13.12 -3.39 -16.23
CA SER A 128 -14.35 -2.77 -15.68
C SER A 128 -15.38 -2.39 -16.77
N SER A 129 -15.00 -2.40 -18.05
CA SER A 129 -15.87 -2.06 -19.18
C SER A 129 -16.57 -3.28 -19.82
N ARG A 130 -16.37 -4.48 -19.25
CA ARG A 130 -16.89 -5.76 -19.76
C ARG A 130 -18.02 -6.39 -18.92
N LEU A 131 -18.54 -5.68 -17.92
CA LEU A 131 -19.68 -6.10 -17.07
C LEU A 131 -20.91 -5.23 -17.29
#